data_AF-A0A7W5SAU4-F1
#
_entry.id   AF-A0A7W5SAU4-F1
#
_cell.length_a   1.000
_cell.length_b   1.000
_cell.length_c   1.000
_cell.angle_alpha   90.00
_cell.angle_beta   90.00
_cell.angle_gamma   90.00
#
_symmetry.space_group_name_H-M   'P 1'
#
loop_
_entity.id
_entity.type
_entity.pdbx_description
1 polymer ?
#
loop_
_entity_poly.entity_id
_entity_poly.type
_entity_poly.pdbx_seq_one_letter_code
_entity_poly.pdbx_strand_id
1 'polypeptide(L)'
;MKNVVSLVLASILVAAPGHAQTVNDDVRCLVVTSAVGEQAKNEPTRKVANLTTAFYIGRLDGRVPVTVAAALKSQTAVAGTAALGIFKACAARAQVAHARLRAEAR
;
A
#
# COMPACT_ATOMS: atom_id res chain seq x y z
N MET A 1 -23.28 -48.59 12.83
CA MET A 1 -22.65 -48.18 11.55
C MET A 1 -22.80 -46.66 11.46
N LYS A 2 -21.92 -45.91 12.14
CA LYS A 2 -20.74 -45.21 11.59
C LYS A 2 -21.08 -44.18 10.48
N ASN A 3 -21.50 -43.01 10.96
CA ASN A 3 -21.07 -41.66 10.60
C ASN A 3 -21.13 -41.24 9.12
N VAL A 4 -22.20 -40.52 8.75
CA VAL A 4 -22.16 -39.58 7.62
C VAL A 4 -21.68 -38.23 8.17
N VAL A 5 -20.40 -37.96 7.98
CA VAL A 5 -19.77 -36.66 8.22
C VAL A 5 -20.35 -35.67 7.22
N SER A 6 -21.28 -34.84 7.66
CA SER A 6 -21.66 -33.64 6.92
C SER A 6 -20.48 -32.68 6.94
N LEU A 7 -19.84 -32.57 5.78
CA LEU A 7 -18.76 -31.65 5.48
C LEU A 7 -19.29 -30.22 5.64
N VAL A 8 -19.01 -29.61 6.81
CA VAL A 8 -19.23 -28.18 7.01
C VAL A 8 -18.25 -27.46 6.08
N LEU A 9 -18.77 -26.94 4.96
CA LEU A 9 -18.08 -25.93 4.15
C LEU A 9 -17.97 -24.67 5.02
N ALA A 10 -16.96 -24.63 5.87
CA ALA A 10 -16.50 -23.41 6.50
C ALA A 10 -15.87 -22.56 5.40
N SER A 11 -16.71 -21.76 4.74
CA SER A 11 -16.27 -20.62 3.94
C SER A 11 -15.59 -19.65 4.90
N ILE A 12 -14.30 -19.89 5.19
CA ILE A 12 -13.44 -18.93 5.87
C ILE A 12 -13.14 -17.84 4.83
N LEU A 13 -14.16 -17.01 4.55
CA LEU A 13 -13.94 -15.64 4.13
C LEU A 13 -13.28 -14.95 5.31
N VAL A 14 -11.95 -15.11 5.43
CA VAL A 14 -11.15 -14.07 6.07
C VAL A 14 -11.28 -12.87 5.15
N ALA A 15 -12.37 -12.13 5.32
CA ALA A 15 -12.42 -10.73 5.01
C ALA A 15 -11.37 -10.10 5.93
N ALA A 16 -10.12 -10.12 5.50
CA ALA A 16 -9.15 -9.19 6.02
C ALA A 16 -9.81 -7.82 5.90
N PRO A 17 -9.83 -7.00 6.96
CA PRO A 17 -10.35 -5.65 6.86
C PRO A 17 -9.37 -4.88 5.97
N GLY A 18 -9.54 -5.02 4.66
CA GLY A 18 -9.11 -4.04 3.71
C GLY A 18 -10.01 -2.85 3.97
N HIS A 19 -9.67 -2.03 4.96
CA HIS A 19 -10.10 -0.64 4.95
C HIS A 19 -9.85 -0.16 3.53
N ALA A 20 -10.93 0.15 2.81
CA ALA A 20 -10.85 0.64 1.45
C ALA A 20 -9.86 1.79 1.47
N GLN A 21 -8.66 1.56 0.95
CA GLN A 21 -7.57 2.51 1.09
C GLN A 21 -8.00 3.79 0.41
N THR A 22 -7.99 4.88 1.18
CA THR A 22 -8.53 6.14 0.70
C THR A 22 -7.54 6.76 -0.28
N VAL A 23 -8.04 7.63 -1.16
CA VAL A 23 -7.17 8.46 -2.01
C VAL A 23 -6.20 9.28 -1.14
N ASN A 24 -6.62 9.67 0.07
CA ASN A 24 -5.76 10.36 1.03
C ASN A 24 -4.58 9.49 1.49
N ASP A 25 -4.82 8.22 1.83
CA ASP A 25 -3.76 7.30 2.25
C ASP A 25 -2.74 7.04 1.12
N ASP A 26 -3.23 6.88 -0.11
CA ASP A 26 -2.39 6.64 -1.28
C ASP A 26 -1.52 7.88 -1.58
N VAL A 27 -2.10 9.08 -1.49
CA VAL A 27 -1.36 10.35 -1.62
C VAL A 27 -0.35 10.53 -0.48
N ARG A 28 -0.73 10.20 0.76
CA ARG A 28 0.17 10.23 1.92
C ARG A 28 1.40 9.36 1.69
N CYS A 29 1.18 8.15 1.19
CA CYS A 29 2.25 7.24 0.86
C CYS A 29 3.14 7.76 -0.26
N LEU A 30 2.55 8.27 -1.35
CA LEU A 30 3.28 8.85 -2.47
C LEU A 30 4.24 9.97 -2.01
N VAL A 31 3.73 10.91 -1.22
CA VAL A 31 4.51 12.06 -0.74
C VAL A 31 5.66 11.59 0.15
N VAL A 32 5.38 10.72 1.12
CA VAL A 32 6.40 10.24 2.06
C VAL A 32 7.45 9.38 1.36
N THR A 33 7.07 8.47 0.48
CA THR A 33 8.04 7.58 -0.19
C THR A 33 8.92 8.36 -1.15
N SER A 34 8.37 9.37 -1.83
CA SER A 34 9.16 10.25 -2.70
C SER A 34 10.19 11.05 -1.91
N ALA A 35 9.77 11.70 -0.81
CA ALA A 35 10.68 12.45 0.06
C ALA A 35 11.78 11.57 0.68
N VAL A 36 11.43 10.35 1.13
CA VAL A 36 12.43 9.41 1.65
C VAL A 36 13.39 8.96 0.56
N GLY A 37 12.92 8.74 -0.67
CA GLY A 37 13.76 8.39 -1.81
C GLY A 37 14.78 9.48 -2.16
N GLU A 38 14.34 10.74 -2.16
CA GLU A 38 15.20 11.90 -2.38
C GLU A 38 16.27 12.07 -1.29
N GLN A 39 15.93 11.77 -0.03
CA GLN A 39 16.84 11.89 1.11
C GLN A 39 17.72 10.66 1.34
N ALA A 40 17.45 9.54 0.65
CA ALA A 40 18.12 8.26 0.88
C ALA A 40 19.56 8.26 0.37
N LYS A 41 20.51 8.21 1.32
CA LYS A 41 21.96 8.13 1.02
C LYS A 41 22.42 6.74 0.58
N ASN A 42 21.69 5.68 0.94
CA ASN A 42 22.02 4.31 0.55
C ASN A 42 21.11 3.83 -0.60
N GLU A 43 21.70 3.07 -1.52
CA GLU A 43 21.01 2.57 -2.70
C GLU A 43 19.81 1.66 -2.37
N PRO A 44 19.87 0.72 -1.42
CA PRO A 44 18.72 -0.15 -1.13
C PRO A 44 17.48 0.63 -0.70
N THR A 45 17.64 1.63 0.18
CA THR A 45 16.52 2.46 0.63
C THR A 45 15.94 3.26 -0.53
N ARG A 46 16.80 3.89 -1.35
CA ARG A 46 16.36 4.65 -2.52
C ARG A 46 15.59 3.77 -3.50
N LYS A 47 16.05 2.55 -3.74
CA LYS A 47 15.37 1.58 -4.63
C LYS A 47 13.99 1.21 -4.10
N VAL A 48 13.87 0.88 -2.82
CA VAL A 48 12.57 0.56 -2.20
C VAL A 48 11.62 1.76 -2.25
N ALA A 49 12.13 2.95 -1.97
CA ALA A 49 11.37 4.20 -2.05
C ALA A 49 10.83 4.43 -3.48
N ASN A 50 11.69 4.34 -4.51
CA ASN A 50 11.28 4.55 -5.90
C ASN A 50 10.24 3.53 -6.38
N LEU A 51 10.41 2.24 -6.05
CA LEU A 51 9.43 1.20 -6.38
C LEU A 51 8.09 1.44 -5.66
N THR A 52 8.15 1.85 -4.40
CA THR A 52 6.95 2.16 -3.62
C THR A 52 6.25 3.40 -4.17
N THR A 53 6.99 4.43 -4.56
CA THR A 53 6.47 5.63 -5.25
C THR A 53 5.76 5.23 -6.54
N ALA A 54 6.39 4.43 -7.41
CA ALA A 54 5.77 3.97 -8.65
C ALA A 54 4.47 3.20 -8.40
N PHE A 55 4.43 2.36 -7.36
CA PHE A 55 3.21 1.65 -6.96
C PHE A 55 2.06 2.60 -6.60
N TYR A 56 2.31 3.63 -5.78
CA TYR A 56 1.24 4.58 -5.41
C TYR A 56 0.88 5.54 -6.55
N ILE A 57 1.80 5.88 -7.46
CA ILE A 57 1.47 6.59 -8.71
C ILE A 57 0.46 5.78 -9.52
N GLY A 58 0.75 4.49 -9.80
CA GLY A 58 -0.16 3.65 -10.59
C GLY A 58 -1.54 3.48 -9.94
N ARG A 59 -1.62 3.47 -8.61
CA ARG A 59 -2.90 3.44 -7.89
C ARG A 59 -3.69 4.74 -7.98
N LEU A 60 -3.01 5.87 -8.05
CA LEU A 60 -3.61 7.19 -8.16
C LEU A 60 -3.98 7.55 -9.60
N ASP A 61 -3.31 6.96 -10.59
CA ASP A 61 -3.60 7.15 -12.02
C ASP A 61 -5.04 6.74 -12.38
N GLY A 62 -5.56 5.67 -11.76
CA GLY A 62 -6.95 5.24 -11.92
C GLY A 62 -8.00 6.05 -11.13
N ARG A 63 -7.62 7.16 -10.48
CA ARG A 63 -8.53 7.98 -9.65
C ARG A 63 -8.93 9.26 -10.38
N VAL A 64 -10.08 9.81 -9.98
CA VAL A 64 -10.55 11.09 -10.52
C VAL A 64 -9.56 12.21 -10.15
N PRO A 65 -9.00 12.98 -11.10
CA PRO A 65 -7.92 13.93 -10.83
C PRO A 65 -8.23 14.96 -9.74
N VAL A 66 -9.47 15.47 -9.70
CA VAL A 66 -9.91 16.43 -8.67
C VAL A 66 -9.84 15.85 -7.26
N THR A 67 -10.10 14.55 -7.09
CA THR A 67 -10.03 13.89 -5.78
C THR A 67 -8.58 13.72 -5.31
N VAL A 68 -7.67 13.39 -6.22
CA VAL A 68 -6.23 13.32 -5.95
C VAL A 68 -5.68 14.70 -5.61
N ALA A 69 -6.05 15.72 -6.37
CA ALA A 69 -5.63 17.10 -6.12
C ALA A 69 -6.13 17.62 -4.75
N ALA A 70 -7.38 17.32 -4.39
CA ALA A 70 -7.91 17.67 -3.07
C ALA A 70 -7.19 16.93 -1.93
N ALA A 71 -6.92 15.64 -2.11
CA ALA A 71 -6.17 14.83 -1.15
C ALA A 71 -4.72 15.30 -0.99
N LEU A 72 -4.08 15.77 -2.07
CA LEU A 72 -2.73 16.35 -2.01
C LEU A 72 -2.71 17.65 -1.24
N LYS A 73 -3.69 18.53 -1.45
CA LYS A 73 -3.82 19.80 -0.72
C LYS A 73 -4.09 19.62 0.76
N SER A 74 -4.71 18.51 1.17
CA SER A 74 -4.99 18.22 2.58
C SER A 74 -3.84 17.53 3.32
N GLN A 75 -2.72 17.24 2.64
CA GLN A 75 -1.57 16.62 3.29
C GLN A 75 -0.90 17.59 4.27
N THR A 76 -0.72 17.13 5.50
CA THR A 76 0.12 17.80 6.48
C THR A 76 1.57 17.38 6.33
N ALA A 77 2.52 18.29 6.60
CA ALA A 77 3.94 17.94 6.57
C ALA A 77 4.25 16.81 7.57
N VAL A 78 5.10 15.87 7.17
CA VAL A 78 5.64 14.81 8.04
C VAL A 78 7.14 14.90 8.05
N ALA A 79 7.71 15.08 9.23
CA ALA A 79 9.14 15.16 9.41
C ALA A 79 9.68 14.03 10.29
N GLY A 80 10.97 13.77 10.15
CA GLY A 80 11.73 12.92 11.04
C GLY A 80 11.24 11.47 11.10
N THR A 81 11.22 10.91 12.30
CA THR A 81 10.94 9.49 12.55
C THR A 81 9.54 9.06 12.15
N ALA A 82 8.56 9.97 12.17
CA ALA A 82 7.20 9.71 11.71
C ALA A 82 7.15 9.37 10.21
N ALA A 83 7.94 10.07 9.39
CA ALA A 83 8.02 9.80 7.95
C ALA A 83 8.58 8.40 7.67
N LEU A 84 9.58 7.96 8.44
CA LEU A 84 10.14 6.60 8.32
C LEU A 84 9.12 5.52 8.70
N GLY A 85 8.30 5.75 9.72
CA GLY A 85 7.23 4.84 10.10
C GLY A 85 6.18 4.68 8.99
N ILE A 86 5.74 5.80 8.42
CA ILE A 86 4.79 5.82 7.30
C ILE A 86 5.40 5.13 6.07
N PHE A 87 6.64 5.46 5.71
CA PHE A 87 7.38 4.84 4.61
C PHE A 87 7.40 3.31 4.73
N LYS A 88 7.80 2.78 5.89
CA LYS A 88 7.85 1.33 6.12
C LYS A 88 6.49 0.68 5.95
N ALA A 89 5.43 1.29 6.48
CA ALA A 89 4.06 0.80 6.31
C ALA A 89 3.60 0.83 4.84
N CYS A 90 3.92 1.91 4.10
CA CYS A 90 3.61 2.04 2.69
C CYS A 90 4.35 1.01 1.84
N ALA A 91 5.65 0.78 2.11
CA ALA A 91 6.47 -0.21 1.42
C ALA A 91 5.97 -1.64 1.69
N ALA A 92 5.62 -1.97 2.93
CA ALA A 92 5.05 -3.28 3.27
C ALA A 92 3.74 -3.55 2.50
N ARG A 93 2.87 -2.54 2.37
CA ARG A 93 1.64 -2.66 1.56
C ARG A 93 1.94 -2.90 0.08
N ALA A 94 2.87 -2.16 -0.50
CA ALA A 94 3.28 -2.35 -1.89
C ALA A 94 3.86 -3.76 -2.12
N GLN A 95 4.66 -4.27 -1.17
CA GLN A 95 5.21 -5.62 -1.22
C GLN A 95 4.12 -6.70 -1.16
N VAL A 96 3.14 -6.55 -0.28
CA VAL A 96 1.99 -7.48 -0.19
C VAL A 96 1.20 -7.49 -1.50
N ALA A 97 0.95 -6.32 -2.09
CA ALA A 97 0.26 -6.23 -3.38
C ALA A 97 1.05 -6.92 -4.50
N HIS A 98 2.37 -6.69 -4.56
CA HIS A 98 3.25 -7.38 -5.52
C HIS A 98 3.26 -8.90 -5.30
N ALA A 99 3.30 -9.38 -4.06
CA ALA A 99 3.24 -10.81 -3.76
C ALA A 99 1.93 -11.45 -4.25
N ARG A 100 0.80 -10.75 -4.08
CA ARG A 100 -0.50 -11.18 -4.61
C ARG A 100 -0.49 -11.26 -6.13
N LEU A 101 -0.05 -10.21 -6.82
CA LEU A 101 0.06 -10.20 -8.28
C LEU A 101 0.92 -11.37 -8.80
N ARG A 102 2.03 -11.69 -8.13
CA ARG A 102 2.87 -12.83 -8.50
C ARG A 102 2.24 -14.19 -8.23
N ALA A 103 1.30 -14.29 -7.29
CA ALA A 103 0.57 -15.53 -7.03
C ALA A 103 -0.48 -15.79 -8.10
N GLU A 104 -1.18 -14.75 -8.55
CA GLU A 104 -2.21 -14.84 -9.62
C GLU A 104 -1.61 -15.03 -11.02
N ALA A 105 -0.34 -14.66 -11.22
CA ALA A 105 0.34 -14.79 -12.50
C ALA A 105 0.99 -16.18 -12.74
N ARG A 106 0.74 -17.16 -11.86
CA ARG A 106 1.24 -18.54 -11.96
C ARG A 106 0.13 -19.48 -12.40
#